data_AF-A0A225UHF6-F1
#
_entry.id   AF-A0A225UHF6-F1
#
_cell.length_a   1.000
_cell.length_b   1.000
_cell.length_c   1.000
_cell.angle_alpha   90.00
_cell.angle_beta   90.00
_cell.angle_gamma   90.00
#
_symmetry.space_group_name_H-M   'P 1'
#
loop_
_entity.id
_entity.type
_entity.pdbx_description
1 polymer ?
#
loop_
_entity_poly.entity_id
_entity_poly.type
_entity_poly.pdbx_seq_one_letter_code
_entity_poly.pdbx_strand_id
1 'polypeptide(L)'
;MVAQYVDEKQNDWDNWIPWAMYAYNGARHGTTGYSPNELMMGRRLRAPNELLRASRVQQIEGWPEYHRKLVTNMESAAKIAKQALEKDQLRRERYYSHKVRNNVRFKVGDMDWIFRPPRGTGVTKLAHQWIGPAKITADGGFDNWIVRREDTKEELVAHCSFLVSYY
;
A
#
# COMPACT_ATOMS: atom_id res chain seq x y z
N MET A 1 -12.50 -2.85 4.38
CA MET A 1 -12.81 -4.01 5.23
C MET A 1 -13.49 -3.55 6.51
N VAL A 2 -12.86 -2.72 7.36
CA VAL A 2 -13.49 -2.21 8.59
C VAL A 2 -14.74 -1.37 8.30
N ALA A 3 -14.68 -0.45 7.34
CA ALA A 3 -15.81 0.43 6.97
C ALA A 3 -17.11 -0.29 6.55
N GLN A 4 -17.08 -1.60 6.28
CA GLN A 4 -18.29 -2.38 5.96
C GLN A 4 -19.05 -2.86 7.21
N TYR A 5 -18.40 -2.87 8.38
CA TYR A 5 -18.97 -3.37 9.63
C TYR A 5 -19.22 -2.28 10.68
N VAL A 6 -18.71 -1.08 10.41
CA VAL A 6 -18.86 0.09 11.28
C VAL A 6 -20.30 0.62 11.18
N ASP A 7 -20.88 0.97 12.33
CA ASP A 7 -22.21 1.55 12.41
C ASP A 7 -22.29 2.92 11.69
N GLU A 8 -23.48 3.38 11.32
CA GLU A 8 -23.67 4.67 10.63
C GLU A 8 -23.07 5.85 11.42
N LYS A 9 -23.06 5.72 12.75
CA LYS A 9 -22.48 6.71 13.68
C LYS A 9 -20.95 6.67 13.76
N GLN A 10 -20.30 5.67 13.17
CA GLN A 10 -18.85 5.48 13.12
C GLN A 10 -18.12 5.48 14.47
N ASN A 11 -18.81 5.08 15.54
CA ASN A 11 -18.28 5.13 16.90
C ASN A 11 -17.75 3.80 17.42
N ASP A 12 -17.82 2.72 16.64
CA ASP A 12 -17.51 1.35 17.06
C ASP A 12 -16.38 0.69 16.25
N TRP A 13 -15.72 1.45 15.36
CA TRP A 13 -14.69 0.93 14.45
C TRP A 13 -13.51 0.28 15.15
N ASP A 14 -13.18 0.75 16.35
CA ASP A 14 -12.14 0.23 17.22
C ASP A 14 -12.41 -1.23 17.64
N ASN A 15 -13.67 -1.58 17.91
CA ASN A 15 -14.09 -2.93 18.26
C ASN A 15 -13.90 -3.92 17.09
N TRP A 16 -13.95 -3.45 15.85
CA TRP A 16 -13.81 -4.29 14.66
C TRP A 16 -12.35 -4.52 14.24
N ILE A 17 -11.39 -3.73 14.75
CA ILE A 17 -9.96 -3.84 14.39
C ILE A 17 -9.40 -5.24 14.67
N PRO A 18 -9.58 -5.85 15.86
CA PRO A 18 -9.00 -7.15 16.16
C PRO A 18 -9.49 -8.24 15.20
N TRP A 19 -10.77 -8.19 14.83
CA TRP A 19 -11.36 -9.17 13.92
C TRP A 19 -10.91 -8.96 12.48
N ALA A 20 -10.82 -7.70 12.03
CA ALA A 20 -10.26 -7.36 10.73
C ALA A 20 -8.79 -7.79 10.61
N MET A 21 -8.00 -7.58 11.67
CA MET A 21 -6.60 -8.00 11.73
C MET A 21 -6.46 -9.52 11.67
N TYR A 22 -7.30 -10.26 12.41
CA TYR A 22 -7.33 -11.72 12.35
C TYR A 22 -7.68 -12.23 10.95
N ALA A 23 -8.72 -11.66 10.34
CA ALA A 23 -9.15 -12.02 8.99
C ALA A 23 -8.08 -11.71 7.95
N TYR A 24 -7.44 -10.54 8.02
CA TYR A 24 -6.35 -10.15 7.13
C TYR A 24 -5.13 -11.08 7.28
N ASN A 25 -4.71 -11.36 8.51
CA ASN A 25 -3.55 -12.20 8.78
C ASN A 25 -3.78 -13.69 8.45
N GLY A 26 -5.04 -14.13 8.41
CA GLY A 26 -5.43 -15.50 8.04
C GLY A 26 -5.79 -15.68 6.57
N ALA A 27 -6.09 -14.60 5.86
CA ALA A 27 -6.43 -14.64 4.45
C ALA A 27 -5.18 -14.82 3.58
N ARG A 28 -5.26 -15.70 2.57
CA ARG A 28 -4.18 -15.88 1.60
C ARG A 28 -4.21 -14.74 0.59
N HIS A 29 -3.07 -14.07 0.41
CA HIS A 29 -2.98 -13.01 -0.60
C HIS A 29 -2.76 -13.61 -1.98
N GLY A 30 -3.48 -13.11 -2.99
CA GLY A 30 -3.37 -13.60 -4.38
C GLY A 30 -1.97 -13.44 -4.99
N THR A 31 -1.19 -12.46 -4.53
CA THR A 31 0.19 -12.22 -5.00
C THR A 31 1.18 -13.26 -4.46
N THR A 32 1.11 -13.58 -3.18
CA THR A 32 2.08 -14.48 -2.52
C THR A 32 1.59 -15.93 -2.44
N GLY A 33 0.27 -16.16 -2.53
CA GLY A 33 -0.36 -17.46 -2.33
C GLY A 33 -0.43 -17.92 -0.87
N TYR A 34 0.14 -17.16 0.07
CA TYR A 34 0.19 -17.43 1.50
C TYR A 34 -0.43 -16.29 2.29
N SER A 35 -0.91 -16.60 3.49
CA SER A 35 -1.34 -15.58 4.46
C SER A 35 -0.13 -15.00 5.21
N PRO A 36 -0.23 -13.76 5.72
CA PRO A 36 0.85 -13.15 6.50
C PRO A 36 1.25 -14.01 7.71
N ASN A 37 0.28 -14.61 8.39
CA ASN A 37 0.55 -15.48 9.53
C ASN A 37 1.26 -16.79 9.14
N GLU A 38 0.93 -17.37 7.98
CA GLU A 38 1.64 -18.56 7.49
C GLU A 38 3.12 -18.26 7.20
N LEU A 39 3.42 -17.07 6.66
CA LEU A 39 4.80 -16.66 6.38
C LEU A 39 5.57 -16.33 7.66
N MET A 40 4.92 -15.73 8.65
CA MET A 40 5.56 -15.31 9.90
C MET A 40 5.68 -16.43 10.94
N MET A 41 4.63 -17.25 11.10
CA MET A 41 4.53 -18.25 12.16
C MET A 41 4.59 -19.70 11.63
N GLY A 42 4.65 -19.89 10.30
CA GLY A 42 4.67 -21.21 9.67
C GLY A 42 3.36 -21.99 9.79
N ARG A 43 2.29 -21.36 10.29
CA ARG A 43 1.00 -22.00 10.57
C ARG A 43 -0.16 -21.15 10.09
N ARG A 44 -1.20 -21.82 9.63
CA ARG A 44 -2.44 -21.17 9.24
C ARG A 44 -3.28 -20.82 10.48
N LEU A 45 -3.80 -19.60 10.51
CA LEU A 45 -4.82 -19.22 11.50
C LEU A 45 -6.09 -20.03 11.24
N ARG A 46 -6.68 -20.57 12.31
CA ARG A 46 -7.88 -21.40 12.21
C ARG A 46 -9.12 -20.53 12.18
N ALA A 47 -10.02 -20.77 11.23
CA ALA A 47 -11.29 -20.06 11.24
C ALA A 47 -12.14 -20.52 12.46
N PRO A 48 -13.04 -19.67 13.01
CA PRO A 48 -13.95 -20.09 14.07
C PRO A 48 -14.71 -21.38 13.74
N ASN A 49 -15.13 -21.56 12.48
CA ASN A 49 -15.78 -22.78 12.02
C ASN A 49 -14.87 -24.02 12.06
N GLU A 50 -13.57 -23.86 11.84
CA GLU A 50 -12.60 -24.95 11.93
C GLU A 50 -12.34 -25.34 13.40
N LEU A 51 -12.33 -24.35 14.30
CA LEU A 51 -12.20 -24.59 15.74
C LEU A 51 -13.40 -25.36 16.29
N LEU A 52 -14.62 -24.99 15.88
CA LEU A 52 -15.86 -25.66 16.30
C LEU A 52 -15.98 -27.10 15.77
N ARG A 53 -15.36 -27.39 14.62
CA ARG A 53 -15.35 -28.74 14.01
C ARG A 53 -14.19 -29.62 14.48
N ALA A 54 -13.20 -29.05 15.17
CA ALA A 54 -12.06 -29.81 15.63
C ALA A 54 -12.43 -30.63 16.89
N SER A 55 -12.64 -31.93 16.70
CA SER A 55 -12.97 -32.86 17.79
C SER A 55 -11.79 -33.16 18.74
N ARG A 56 -10.55 -32.75 18.38
CA ARG A 56 -9.36 -32.97 19.20
C ARG A 56 -8.29 -31.92 18.94
N VAL A 57 -7.67 -31.42 20.00
CA VAL A 57 -6.36 -30.74 19.90
C VAL A 57 -5.33 -31.83 19.59
N GLN A 58 -4.71 -31.79 18.40
CA GLN A 58 -3.56 -32.65 18.10
C GLN A 58 -2.45 -32.33 19.12
N GLN A 59 -2.19 -33.26 20.03
CA GLN A 59 -0.99 -33.19 20.85
C GLN A 59 0.19 -33.56 19.97
N ILE A 60 1.20 -32.69 19.96
CA ILE A 60 2.39 -32.87 19.14
C ILE A 60 3.35 -33.75 19.95
N GLU A 61 3.46 -35.02 19.58
CA GLU A 61 4.52 -35.90 20.06
C GLU A 61 5.82 -35.57 19.30
N GLY A 62 6.95 -35.42 20.01
CA GLY A 62 8.24 -35.11 19.38
C GLY A 62 8.43 -33.64 18.96
N TRP A 63 8.40 -32.72 19.93
CA TRP A 63 8.58 -31.27 19.73
C TRP A 63 9.79 -30.88 18.84
N PRO A 64 10.98 -31.51 18.98
CA PRO A 64 12.15 -31.16 18.15
C PRO A 64 11.95 -31.45 16.67
N GLU A 65 11.31 -32.58 16.32
CA GLU A 65 11.06 -32.95 14.92
C GLU A 65 10.00 -32.03 14.31
N TYR A 66 8.95 -31.73 15.08
CA TYR A 66 7.93 -30.79 14.69
C TYR A 66 8.51 -29.39 14.43
N HIS A 67 9.38 -28.89 15.32
CA HIS A 67 10.05 -27.61 15.16
C HIS A 67 10.90 -27.58 13.88
N ARG A 68 11.69 -28.63 13.62
CA ARG A 68 12.47 -28.73 12.37
C ARG A 68 11.57 -28.65 11.13
N LYS A 69 10.48 -29.43 11.10
CA LYS A 69 9.50 -29.39 9.99
C LYS A 69 8.89 -28.00 9.83
N LEU A 70 8.57 -27.32 10.93
CA LEU A 70 8.00 -25.97 10.91
C LEU A 70 8.96 -24.96 10.26
N VAL A 71 10.23 -24.96 10.66
CA VAL A 71 11.25 -24.06 10.12
C VAL A 71 11.48 -24.32 8.63
N THR A 72 11.63 -25.58 8.22
CA THR A 72 11.79 -25.94 6.80
C THR A 72 10.57 -25.54 5.96
N ASN A 73 9.36 -25.70 6.50
CA ASN A 73 8.13 -25.26 5.84
C ASN A 73 8.06 -23.72 5.71
N MET A 74 8.52 -22.98 6.72
CA MET A 74 8.60 -21.51 6.65
C MET A 74 9.58 -21.05 5.58
N GLU A 75 10.77 -21.63 5.53
CA GLU A 75 11.79 -21.30 4.52
C GLU A 75 11.29 -21.59 3.10
N SER A 76 10.66 -22.74 2.88
CA SER A 76 10.09 -23.09 1.58
C SER A 76 8.93 -22.18 1.19
N ALA A 77 8.01 -21.88 2.12
CA ALA A 77 6.91 -20.95 1.88
C ALA A 77 7.41 -19.54 1.55
N ALA A 78 8.40 -19.04 2.27
CA ALA A 78 9.02 -17.74 2.00
C ALA A 78 9.67 -17.69 0.61
N LYS A 79 10.36 -18.77 0.20
CA LYS A 79 10.96 -18.88 -1.14
C LYS A 79 9.89 -18.85 -2.24
N ILE A 80 8.82 -19.62 -2.08
CA ILE A 80 7.70 -19.66 -3.05
C ILE A 80 7.00 -18.29 -3.11
N ALA A 81 6.74 -17.68 -1.95
CA ALA A 81 6.12 -16.35 -1.88
C ALA A 81 6.97 -15.29 -2.57
N LYS A 82 8.30 -15.33 -2.41
CA LYS A 82 9.23 -14.43 -3.08
C LYS A 82 9.17 -14.60 -4.61
N GLN A 83 9.21 -15.84 -5.09
CA GLN A 83 9.09 -16.12 -6.53
C GLN A 83 7.75 -15.67 -7.11
N ALA A 84 6.66 -15.84 -6.37
CA ALA A 84 5.34 -15.37 -6.77
C ALA A 84 5.28 -13.84 -6.81
N LEU A 85 5.89 -13.17 -5.83
CA LEU A 85 6.01 -11.71 -5.77
C LEU A 85 6.81 -11.16 -6.96
N GLU A 86 7.95 -11.75 -7.30
CA GLU A 86 8.77 -11.35 -8.46
C GLU A 86 7.98 -11.46 -9.78
N LYS A 87 7.21 -12.55 -9.96
CA LYS A 87 6.34 -12.72 -11.13
C LYS A 87 5.23 -11.68 -11.18
N ASP A 88 4.62 -11.36 -10.05
CA ASP A 88 3.57 -10.34 -9.97
C ASP A 88 4.14 -8.93 -10.20
N GLN A 89 5.35 -8.64 -9.72
CA GLN A 89 6.06 -7.39 -10.01
C GLN A 89 6.27 -7.20 -11.51
N LEU A 90 6.85 -8.20 -12.19
CA LEU A 90 7.03 -8.17 -13.65
C LEU A 90 5.70 -7.99 -14.39
N ARG A 91 4.64 -8.65 -13.93
CA ARG A 91 3.30 -8.48 -14.49
C ARG A 91 2.79 -7.06 -14.30
N ARG A 92 2.91 -6.49 -13.10
CA ARG A 92 2.51 -5.11 -12.78
C ARG A 92 3.29 -4.11 -13.62
N GLU A 93 4.60 -4.26 -13.74
CA GLU A 93 5.46 -3.42 -14.58
C GLU A 93 4.98 -3.40 -16.04
N ARG A 94 4.63 -4.55 -16.62
CA ARG A 94 4.05 -4.60 -17.98
C ARG A 94 2.73 -3.84 -18.07
N TYR A 95 1.82 -4.01 -17.12
CA TYR A 95 0.53 -3.30 -17.14
C TYR A 95 0.67 -1.80 -16.91
N TYR A 96 1.55 -1.38 -15.98
CA TYR A 96 1.75 0.02 -15.65
C TYR A 96 2.57 0.74 -16.72
N SER A 97 3.61 0.13 -17.28
CA SER A 97 4.41 0.71 -18.37
C SER A 97 3.56 1.09 -19.60
N HIS A 98 2.53 0.30 -19.92
CA HIS A 98 1.64 0.59 -21.05
C HIS A 98 0.69 1.78 -20.81
N LYS A 99 0.47 2.16 -19.55
CA LYS A 99 -0.41 3.27 -19.14
C LYS A 99 0.34 4.49 -18.64
N VAL A 100 1.68 4.52 -18.70
CA VAL A 100 2.44 5.72 -18.36
C VAL A 100 2.02 6.81 -19.35
N ARG A 101 1.16 7.71 -18.87
CA ARG A 101 0.79 8.94 -19.57
C ARG A 101 2.08 9.60 -20.05
N ASN A 102 2.19 9.73 -21.37
CA ASN A 102 3.21 10.47 -22.10
C ASN A 102 4.04 11.43 -21.23
N ASN A 103 5.20 10.94 -20.76
CA ASN A 103 6.52 11.56 -20.87
C ASN A 103 6.61 13.11 -20.83
N VAL A 104 5.87 13.80 -19.95
CA VAL A 104 6.19 15.20 -19.64
C VAL A 104 7.51 15.18 -18.88
N ARG A 105 8.59 15.48 -19.60
CA ARG A 105 9.93 15.57 -19.04
C ARG A 105 10.13 16.98 -18.51
N PHE A 106 9.88 17.14 -17.23
CA PHE A 106 10.21 18.34 -16.49
C PHE A 106 11.72 18.54 -16.44
N LYS A 107 12.17 19.79 -16.55
CA LYS A 107 13.57 20.19 -16.38
C LYS A 107 13.68 21.27 -15.33
N VAL A 108 14.84 21.33 -14.68
CA VAL A 108 15.18 22.43 -13.78
C VAL A 108 15.11 23.73 -14.56
N GLY A 109 14.34 24.68 -14.05
CA GLY A 109 14.08 25.97 -14.68
C GLY A 109 12.73 26.10 -15.37
N ASP A 110 12.00 24.98 -15.61
CA ASP A 110 10.67 25.02 -16.21
C ASP A 110 9.65 25.65 -15.26
N MET A 111 8.61 26.24 -15.85
CA MET A 111 7.50 26.88 -15.16
C MET A 111 6.27 25.98 -15.23
N ASP A 112 5.72 25.65 -14.07
CA ASP A 112 4.63 24.69 -13.94
C ASP A 112 3.53 25.18 -13.00
N TRP A 113 2.33 24.63 -13.20
CA TRP A 113 1.23 24.64 -12.25
C TRP A 113 1.30 23.43 -11.33
N ILE A 114 1.06 23.65 -10.04
CA ILE A 114 1.03 22.63 -8.99
C ILE A 114 -0.43 22.29 -8.66
N PHE A 115 -0.81 21.03 -8.80
CA PHE A 115 -2.10 20.53 -8.34
C PHE A 115 -2.11 20.40 -6.81
N ARG A 116 -2.89 21.24 -6.15
CA ARG A 116 -3.08 21.21 -4.71
C ARG A 116 -4.57 21.43 -4.40
N PRO A 117 -5.38 20.36 -4.36
CA PRO A 117 -6.78 20.49 -4.03
C PRO A 117 -6.89 21.04 -2.60
N PRO A 118 -7.73 22.06 -2.39
CA PRO A 118 -7.86 22.68 -1.08
C PRO A 118 -8.47 21.67 -0.09
N ARG A 119 -7.88 21.56 1.10
CA ARG A 119 -8.26 20.60 2.15
C ARG A 119 -8.57 21.35 3.44
N GLY A 120 -9.70 21.02 4.08
CA GLY A 120 -10.08 21.57 5.38
C GLY A 120 -11.54 22.04 5.47
N THR A 121 -11.98 22.33 6.70
CA THR A 121 -13.29 22.94 6.98
C THR A 121 -13.32 24.37 6.48
N GLY A 122 -14.32 24.73 5.65
CA GLY A 122 -14.46 26.07 5.06
C GLY A 122 -13.95 26.22 3.62
N VAL A 123 -13.42 25.14 3.03
CA VAL A 123 -13.05 25.11 1.61
C VAL A 123 -14.31 25.03 0.74
N THR A 124 -14.47 25.97 -0.19
CA THR A 124 -15.56 25.96 -1.15
C THR A 124 -15.22 25.11 -2.37
N LYS A 125 -16.23 24.48 -2.99
CA LYS A 125 -16.10 23.70 -4.23
C LYS A 125 -15.51 24.52 -5.40
N LEU A 126 -15.56 25.85 -5.30
CA LEU A 126 -15.10 26.80 -6.32
C LEU A 126 -13.65 27.27 -6.13
N ALA A 127 -12.97 26.84 -5.06
CA ALA A 127 -11.57 27.19 -4.86
C ALA A 127 -10.69 26.56 -5.94
N HIS A 128 -9.76 27.35 -6.49
CA HIS A 128 -8.82 26.89 -7.52
C HIS A 128 -7.92 25.78 -6.98
N GLN A 129 -7.87 24.67 -7.71
CA GLN A 129 -7.08 23.48 -7.33
C GLN A 129 -5.66 23.52 -7.87
N TRP A 130 -5.38 24.43 -8.80
CA TRP A 130 -4.06 24.63 -9.40
C TRP A 130 -3.45 25.90 -8.83
N ILE A 131 -2.22 25.78 -8.36
CA ILE A 131 -1.44 26.86 -7.75
C ILE A 131 -0.22 27.09 -8.63
N GLY A 132 0.05 28.34 -8.99
CA GLY A 132 1.15 28.66 -9.89
C GLY A 132 1.12 30.12 -10.32
N PRO A 133 2.16 30.58 -11.03
CA PRO A 133 3.27 29.79 -11.56
C PRO A 133 4.34 29.42 -10.50
N ALA A 134 4.95 28.24 -10.67
CA ALA A 134 6.06 27.78 -9.85
C ALA A 134 7.21 27.29 -10.73
N LYS A 135 8.44 27.61 -10.33
CA LYS A 135 9.66 27.25 -11.05
C LYS A 135 10.29 26.01 -10.44
N ILE A 136 10.67 25.03 -11.26
CA ILE A 136 11.46 23.89 -10.79
C ILE A 136 12.88 24.38 -10.45
N THR A 137 13.31 24.18 -9.21
CA THR A 137 14.64 24.56 -8.73
C THR A 137 15.61 23.38 -8.67
N ALA A 138 15.13 22.17 -8.38
CA ALA A 138 15.99 21.00 -8.27
C ALA A 138 15.22 19.68 -8.45
N ASP A 139 15.96 18.62 -8.79
CA ASP A 139 15.46 17.24 -8.79
C ASP A 139 15.43 16.70 -7.35
N GLY A 140 14.27 16.20 -6.93
CA GLY A 140 14.03 15.59 -5.61
C GLY A 140 14.11 14.06 -5.63
N GLY A 141 14.31 13.44 -6.80
CA GLY A 141 14.51 12.00 -6.98
C GLY A 141 13.22 11.18 -7.12
N PHE A 142 13.36 10.01 -7.76
CA PHE A 142 12.35 8.98 -8.07
C PHE A 142 11.14 9.38 -8.92
N ASP A 143 10.71 10.65 -8.87
CA ASP A 143 9.68 11.34 -9.68
C ASP A 143 9.23 12.66 -8.99
N ASN A 144 9.96 13.11 -7.96
CA ASN A 144 9.66 14.32 -7.21
C ASN A 144 10.56 15.47 -7.65
N TRP A 145 9.98 16.67 -7.68
CA TRP A 145 10.67 17.91 -8.04
C TRP A 145 10.54 18.93 -6.92
N ILE A 146 11.60 19.70 -6.67
CA ILE A 146 11.56 20.86 -5.80
C ILE A 146 11.13 22.04 -6.66
N VAL A 147 10.01 22.66 -6.28
CA VAL A 147 9.39 23.78 -6.98
C VAL A 147 9.31 24.98 -6.06
N ARG A 148 9.67 26.15 -6.57
CA ARG A 148 9.56 27.43 -5.86
C ARG A 148 8.45 28.26 -6.49
N ARG A 149 7.46 28.64 -5.68
CA ARG A 149 6.35 29.50 -6.15
C ARG A 149 6.83 30.93 -6.41
N GLU A 150 6.31 31.58 -7.45
CA GLU A 150 6.63 32.99 -7.69
C GLU A 150 5.87 33.92 -6.73
N ASP A 151 4.60 33.62 -6.40
CA ASP A 151 3.79 34.51 -5.56
C ASP A 151 4.29 34.57 -4.11
N THR A 152 4.54 33.40 -3.50
CA THR A 152 4.84 33.28 -2.06
C THR A 152 6.32 33.01 -1.79
N LYS A 153 7.13 32.75 -2.82
CA LYS A 153 8.53 32.31 -2.72
C LYS A 153 8.74 31.04 -1.88
N GLU A 154 7.67 30.32 -1.57
CA GLU A 154 7.72 29.06 -0.83
C GLU A 154 8.31 27.95 -1.71
N GLU A 155 9.15 27.13 -1.10
CA GLU A 155 9.64 25.90 -1.71
C GLU A 155 8.79 24.71 -1.29
N LEU A 156 8.44 23.89 -2.27
CA LEU A 156 7.59 22.72 -2.11
C LEU A 156 8.20 21.53 -2.85
N VAL A 157 7.94 20.33 -2.35
CA VAL A 157 8.24 19.09 -3.06
C VAL A 157 6.95 18.59 -3.69
N ALA A 158 6.95 18.42 -5.01
CA ALA A 158 5.79 17.96 -5.77
C ALA A 158 6.15 16.74 -6.62
N HIS A 159 5.30 15.72 -6.61
CA HIS A 159 5.42 14.59 -7.52
C HIS A 159 5.05 15.02 -8.95
N CYS A 160 5.71 14.47 -9.97
CA CYS A 160 5.49 14.80 -11.38
C CYS A 160 4.02 14.73 -11.82
N SER A 161 3.22 13.82 -11.23
CA SER A 161 1.77 13.69 -11.50
C SER A 161 0.92 14.87 -11.01
N PHE A 162 1.46 15.73 -10.15
CA PHE A 162 0.83 16.95 -9.67
C PHE A 162 1.37 18.20 -10.36
N LEU A 163 2.24 18.05 -11.36
CA LEU A 163 2.78 19.16 -12.13
C LEU A 163 2.19 19.14 -13.54
N VAL A 164 1.93 20.33 -14.06
CA VAL A 164 1.51 20.55 -15.45
C VAL A 164 2.25 21.77 -15.98
N SER A 165 2.82 21.64 -17.19
CA SER A 165 3.47 22.74 -17.92
C SER A 165 2.61 23.99 -17.90
N TYR A 166 3.21 25.14 -17.62
CA TYR A 166 2.54 26.44 -17.70
C TYR A 166 2.16 26.84 -19.14
N TYR A 167 2.79 26.22 -20.15
CA TYR A 167 2.60 26.46 -21.58
C TYR A 167 1.88 25.30 -22.28
#